data_AF-A0A7U6B4K2-F1
#
_entry.id   AF-A0A7U6B4K2-F1
#
_cell.length_a   1.000
_cell.length_b   1.000
_cell.length_c   1.000
_cell.angle_alpha   90.00
_cell.angle_beta   90.00
_cell.angle_gamma   90.00
#
_symmetry.space_group_name_H-M   'P 1'
#
loop_
_entity.id
_entity.type
_entity.pdbx_description
1 polymer ?
#
loop_
_entity_poly.entity_id
_entity_poly.type
_entity_poly.pdbx_seq_one_letter_code
_entity_poly.pdbx_strand_id
1 'polypeptide(L)'
;MARTGLSKADIRACRERLLAEGRHPSADAVRKALGDTGSKSTIHRCLKELAQEEAGAGAARVATARQLHALVERIADLLHAGGPDALREHYEEALRHKDRELAELRVQVATLTARLAQLEARPVPPRERTAPRDEDAIRAFGGFGVALDTSRSGGRATSPFSALRAGGRTEVVELGDEWPLRWS
;
A
#
# COMPACT_ATOMS: atom_id res chain seq x y z
N MET A 1 -49.71 -53.34 9.04
CA MET A 1 -49.92 -52.81 7.68
C MET A 1 -48.84 -51.78 7.38
N ALA A 2 -47.78 -52.16 6.68
CA ALA A 2 -46.60 -51.33 6.50
C ALA A 2 -46.87 -50.20 5.48
N ARG A 3 -46.93 -48.97 5.96
CA ARG A 3 -47.04 -47.73 5.17
C ARG A 3 -45.64 -47.24 4.74
N THR A 4 -44.79 -48.12 4.24
CA THR A 4 -43.51 -47.72 3.64
C THR A 4 -43.78 -47.31 2.20
N GLY A 5 -44.20 -46.04 2.05
CA GLY A 5 -44.49 -45.42 0.77
C GLY A 5 -43.23 -45.38 -0.10
N LEU A 6 -43.35 -45.90 -1.32
CA LEU A 6 -42.38 -45.78 -2.39
C LEU A 6 -41.90 -44.32 -2.50
N SER A 7 -40.60 -44.07 -2.33
CA SER A 7 -40.05 -42.72 -2.40
C SER A 7 -39.63 -42.35 -3.83
N LYS A 8 -39.70 -41.06 -4.16
CA LYS A 8 -39.22 -40.54 -5.46
C LYS A 8 -37.72 -40.81 -5.67
N ALA A 9 -36.94 -40.95 -4.59
CA ALA A 9 -35.53 -41.30 -4.64
C ALA A 9 -35.31 -42.76 -5.09
N ASP A 10 -36.14 -43.69 -4.66
CA ASP A 10 -36.06 -45.10 -5.08
C ASP A 10 -36.36 -45.24 -6.58
N ILE A 11 -37.37 -44.51 -7.06
CA ILE A 11 -37.73 -44.42 -8.48
C ILE A 11 -36.55 -43.84 -9.29
N ARG A 12 -35.88 -42.80 -8.76
CA ARG A 12 -34.70 -42.20 -9.39
C ARG A 12 -33.54 -43.20 -9.50
N ALA A 13 -33.22 -43.91 -8.42
CA ALA A 13 -32.15 -44.90 -8.40
C ALA A 13 -32.43 -46.08 -9.35
N CYS A 14 -33.67 -46.59 -9.39
CA CYS A 14 -34.06 -47.63 -10.35
C CYS A 14 -33.97 -47.14 -11.80
N ARG A 15 -34.38 -45.91 -12.08
CA ARG A 15 -34.25 -45.30 -13.40
C ARG A 15 -32.79 -45.21 -13.84
N GLU A 16 -31.90 -44.74 -12.96
CA GLU A 16 -30.46 -44.64 -13.27
C GLU A 16 -29.82 -46.01 -13.49
N ARG A 17 -30.20 -47.03 -12.70
CA ARG A 17 -29.75 -48.41 -12.93
C ARG A 17 -30.19 -48.93 -14.30
N LEU A 18 -31.45 -48.70 -14.69
CA LEU A 18 -31.95 -49.11 -16.01
C LEU A 18 -31.22 -48.39 -17.16
N LEU A 19 -30.93 -47.09 -16.98
CA LEU A 19 -30.14 -46.32 -17.95
C LEU A 19 -28.70 -46.83 -18.05
N ALA A 20 -28.07 -47.17 -16.93
CA ALA A 20 -26.72 -47.76 -16.91
C ALA A 20 -26.68 -49.16 -17.57
N GLU A 21 -27.77 -49.93 -17.47
CA GLU A 21 -27.98 -51.19 -18.17
C GLU A 21 -28.33 -51.02 -19.67
N GLY A 22 -28.42 -49.78 -20.17
CA GLY A 22 -28.78 -49.49 -21.56
C GLY A 22 -30.26 -49.74 -21.91
N ARG A 23 -31.12 -49.91 -20.90
CA ARG A 23 -32.55 -50.19 -21.08
C ARG A 23 -33.36 -48.90 -20.91
N HIS A 24 -34.37 -48.72 -21.77
CA HIS A 24 -35.23 -47.54 -21.68
C HIS A 24 -36.11 -47.60 -20.42
N PRO A 25 -36.04 -46.61 -19.51
CA PRO A 25 -36.79 -46.62 -18.25
C PRO A 25 -38.26 -46.25 -18.50
N SER A 26 -39.07 -47.24 -18.90
CA SER A 26 -40.53 -47.11 -18.94
C SER A 26 -41.15 -47.28 -17.55
N ALA A 27 -42.37 -46.77 -17.34
CA ALA A 27 -43.08 -46.90 -16.07
C ALA A 27 -43.24 -48.38 -15.63
N ASP A 28 -43.44 -49.28 -16.58
CA ASP A 28 -43.58 -50.72 -16.32
C ASP A 28 -42.21 -51.37 -16.03
N ALA A 29 -41.14 -50.93 -16.68
CA ALA A 29 -39.79 -51.42 -16.42
C ALA A 29 -39.31 -51.02 -15.01
N VAL A 30 -39.57 -49.78 -14.62
CA VAL A 30 -39.26 -49.26 -13.28
C VAL A 30 -40.12 -49.97 -12.22
N ARG A 31 -41.42 -50.18 -12.50
CA ARG A 31 -42.31 -50.93 -11.61
C ARG A 31 -41.82 -52.37 -11.39
N LYS A 32 -41.42 -53.06 -12.45
CA LYS A 32 -40.87 -54.43 -12.35
C LYS A 32 -39.55 -54.45 -11.57
N ALA A 33 -38.69 -53.47 -11.78
CA ALA A 33 -37.43 -53.32 -11.04
C ALA A 33 -37.64 -53.02 -9.54
N LEU A 34 -38.76 -52.39 -9.20
CA LEU A 34 -39.18 -52.09 -7.82
C LEU A 34 -39.97 -53.23 -7.16
N GLY A 35 -40.24 -54.34 -7.87
CA GLY A 35 -41.00 -55.47 -7.32
C GLY A 35 -42.53 -55.29 -7.35
N ASP A 36 -43.05 -54.72 -8.44
CA ASP A 36 -44.48 -54.45 -8.68
C ASP A 36 -45.16 -53.47 -7.71
N THR A 37 -44.37 -52.79 -6.88
CA THR A 37 -44.84 -51.76 -5.96
C THR A 37 -45.04 -50.42 -6.65
N GLY A 38 -46.15 -49.76 -6.31
CA GLY A 38 -46.53 -48.46 -6.87
C GLY A 38 -47.45 -48.58 -8.09
N SER A 39 -48.35 -47.60 -8.25
CA SER A 39 -49.23 -47.54 -9.41
C SER A 39 -48.47 -47.00 -10.63
N LYS A 40 -48.82 -47.49 -11.81
CA LYS A 40 -48.24 -47.04 -13.09
C LYS A 40 -48.36 -45.53 -13.27
N SER A 41 -49.48 -44.93 -12.83
CA SER A 41 -49.72 -43.49 -12.90
C SER A 41 -48.79 -42.68 -11.96
N THR A 42 -48.55 -43.16 -10.73
CA THR A 42 -47.62 -42.51 -9.80
C THR A 42 -46.19 -42.59 -10.31
N ILE A 43 -45.75 -43.76 -10.78
CA ILE A 43 -44.40 -43.94 -11.33
C ILE A 43 -44.20 -43.05 -12.56
N HIS A 44 -45.18 -43.01 -13.47
CA HIS A 44 -45.11 -42.15 -14.65
C HIS A 44 -45.02 -40.66 -14.28
N ARG A 45 -45.81 -40.21 -13.30
CA ARG A 45 -45.73 -38.84 -12.79
C ARG A 45 -44.34 -38.55 -12.21
N CYS A 46 -43.81 -39.43 -11.36
CA CYS A 46 -42.49 -39.25 -10.76
C CYS A 46 -41.37 -39.21 -11.82
N LEU A 47 -41.42 -40.08 -12.84
CA LEU A 47 -40.45 -40.06 -13.94
C LEU A 47 -40.49 -38.75 -14.73
N LYS A 48 -41.69 -38.22 -14.99
CA LYS A 48 -41.86 -36.93 -15.67
C LYS A 48 -41.30 -35.77 -14.85
N GLU A 49 -41.59 -35.74 -13.55
CA GLU A 49 -41.05 -34.70 -12.65
C GLU A 49 -39.52 -34.76 -12.57
N LEU A 50 -38.93 -35.96 -12.50
CA LEU A 50 -37.47 -36.14 -12.51
C LEU A 50 -36.84 -35.66 -13.82
N ALA A 51 -37.47 -35.93 -14.96
CA ALA A 51 -36.99 -35.45 -16.25
C ALA A 51 -37.05 -33.91 -16.36
N GLN A 52 -38.09 -33.28 -15.79
CA GLN A 52 -38.22 -31.82 -15.75
C GLN A 52 -37.18 -31.16 -14.83
N GLU A 53 -36.93 -31.75 -13.66
CA GLU A 53 -35.89 -31.31 -12.72
C GLU A 53 -34.49 -31.35 -13.37
N GLU A 54 -34.16 -32.45 -14.06
CA GLU A 54 -32.87 -32.60 -14.75
C GLU A 54 -32.72 -31.67 -15.95
N ALA A 55 -33.78 -31.44 -16.72
CA ALA A 55 -33.75 -30.47 -17.81
C ALA A 55 -33.46 -29.05 -17.29
N GLY A 56 -34.08 -28.66 -16.16
CA GLY A 56 -33.83 -27.38 -15.51
C GLY A 56 -32.42 -27.27 -14.95
N ALA A 57 -31.94 -28.31 -14.25
CA ALA A 57 -30.58 -28.35 -13.70
C ALA A 57 -29.51 -28.38 -14.80
N GLY A 58 -29.75 -29.10 -15.90
CA GLY A 58 -28.90 -29.14 -17.08
C GLY A 58 -28.81 -27.77 -17.76
N ALA A 59 -29.92 -27.06 -17.92
CA ALA A 59 -29.94 -25.71 -18.47
C ALA A 59 -29.15 -24.72 -17.60
N ALA A 60 -29.29 -24.78 -16.28
CA ALA A 60 -28.51 -23.96 -15.35
C ALA A 60 -27.00 -24.28 -15.40
N ARG A 61 -26.64 -25.56 -15.53
CA ARG A 61 -25.24 -25.99 -15.70
C ARG A 61 -24.64 -25.50 -17.02
N VAL A 62 -25.41 -25.50 -18.11
CA VAL A 62 -24.96 -24.97 -19.41
C VAL A 62 -24.81 -23.44 -19.36
N ALA A 63 -25.72 -22.74 -18.68
CA ALA A 63 -25.65 -21.28 -18.51
C ALA A 63 -24.40 -20.88 -17.71
N THR A 64 -24.13 -21.57 -16.59
CA THR A 64 -22.92 -21.33 -15.78
C THR A 64 -21.64 -21.65 -16.56
N ALA A 65 -21.60 -22.74 -17.32
CA ALA A 65 -20.47 -23.06 -18.18
C ALA A 65 -20.20 -21.97 -19.24
N ARG A 66 -21.25 -21.43 -19.88
CA ARG A 66 -21.12 -20.29 -20.80
C ARG A 66 -20.57 -19.03 -20.11
N GLN A 67 -21.05 -18.71 -18.92
CA GLN A 67 -20.57 -17.55 -18.16
C GLN A 67 -19.09 -17.68 -17.80
N LEU A 68 -18.66 -18.86 -17.34
CA LEU A 68 -17.26 -19.13 -17.07
C LEU A 68 -16.40 -19.00 -18.34
N HIS A 69 -16.88 -19.51 -19.46
CA HIS A 69 -16.16 -19.41 -20.73
C HIS A 69 -15.96 -17.96 -21.16
N ALA A 70 -17.02 -17.14 -21.12
CA ALA A 70 -16.95 -15.71 -21.45
C ALA A 70 -15.98 -14.93 -20.53
N LEU A 71 -15.88 -15.32 -19.25
CA LEU A 71 -14.91 -14.71 -18.33
C LEU A 71 -13.47 -15.07 -18.68
N VAL A 72 -13.22 -16.34 -19.01
CA VAL A 72 -11.88 -16.81 -19.42
C VAL A 72 -11.46 -16.14 -20.73
N GLU A 73 -12.36 -16.01 -21.71
CA GLU A 73 -12.10 -15.28 -22.96
C GLU A 73 -11.72 -13.82 -22.68
N ARG A 74 -12.50 -13.12 -21.85
CA ARG A 74 -12.17 -11.74 -21.47
C ARG A 74 -10.80 -11.61 -20.79
N ILE A 75 -10.42 -12.58 -19.95
CA ILE A 75 -9.09 -12.58 -19.31
C ILE A 75 -7.99 -12.84 -20.36
N ALA A 76 -8.23 -13.77 -21.29
CA ALA A 76 -7.30 -14.04 -22.38
C ALA A 76 -7.09 -12.81 -23.27
N ASP A 77 -8.17 -12.09 -23.59
CA ASP A 77 -8.13 -10.84 -24.34
C ASP A 77 -7.34 -9.76 -23.59
N LEU A 78 -7.57 -9.60 -22.29
CA LEU A 78 -6.83 -8.65 -21.46
C LEU A 78 -5.33 -8.97 -21.38
N LEU A 79 -4.97 -10.25 -21.32
CA LEU A 79 -3.58 -10.70 -21.36
C LEU A 79 -2.95 -10.43 -22.73
N HIS A 80 -3.66 -10.71 -23.82
CA HIS A 80 -3.17 -10.48 -25.19
C HIS A 80 -3.09 -8.99 -25.55
N ALA A 81 -3.97 -8.15 -24.98
CA ALA A 81 -3.99 -6.71 -25.22
C ALA A 81 -2.84 -5.95 -24.52
N GLY A 82 -1.89 -6.64 -23.87
CA GLY A 82 -0.69 -6.03 -23.29
C GLY A 82 -0.80 -5.62 -21.83
N GLY A 83 -1.81 -6.12 -21.10
CA GLY A 83 -2.02 -5.82 -19.67
C GLY A 83 -0.79 -6.01 -18.76
N PRO A 84 -0.03 -7.12 -18.84
CA PRO A 84 1.16 -7.28 -18.02
C PRO A 84 2.33 -6.43 -18.52
N ASP A 85 2.45 -6.18 -19.82
CA ASP A 85 3.65 -5.53 -20.38
C ASP A 85 3.64 -4.02 -20.15
N ALA A 86 2.52 -3.33 -20.39
CA ALA A 86 2.40 -1.90 -20.06
C ALA A 86 2.55 -1.64 -18.55
N LEU A 87 2.00 -2.53 -17.72
CA LEU A 87 2.14 -2.43 -16.27
C LEU A 87 3.61 -2.65 -15.85
N ARG A 88 4.31 -3.61 -16.47
CA ARG A 88 5.75 -3.85 -16.23
C ARG A 88 6.59 -2.66 -16.66
N GLU A 89 6.32 -2.07 -17.81
CA GLU A 89 7.01 -0.86 -18.27
C GLU A 89 6.87 0.29 -17.26
N HIS A 90 5.65 0.56 -16.78
CA HIS A 90 5.43 1.57 -15.74
C HIS A 90 6.15 1.25 -14.42
N TYR A 91 6.19 -0.01 -13.99
CA TYR A 91 6.95 -0.40 -12.81
C TYR A 91 8.46 -0.24 -13.01
N GLU A 92 8.99 -0.57 -14.19
CA GLU A 92 10.40 -0.37 -14.52
C GLU A 92 10.77 1.12 -14.55
N GLU A 93 9.91 1.98 -15.09
CA GLU A 93 10.10 3.42 -15.06
C GLU A 93 10.11 3.97 -13.63
N ALA A 94 9.17 3.52 -12.79
CA ALA A 94 9.11 3.91 -11.38
C ALA A 94 10.38 3.46 -10.61
N LEU A 95 10.87 2.25 -10.86
CA LEU A 95 12.14 1.77 -10.29
C LEU A 95 13.31 2.65 -10.72
N ARG A 96 13.43 2.94 -12.02
CA ARG A 96 14.49 3.83 -12.55
C ARG A 96 14.43 5.23 -11.92
N HIS A 97 13.23 5.76 -11.69
CA HIS A 97 13.05 7.05 -11.01
C HIS A 97 13.57 6.99 -9.57
N LYS A 98 13.21 5.94 -8.82
CA LYS A 98 13.66 5.75 -7.44
C LYS A 98 15.16 5.52 -7.35
N ASP A 99 15.75 4.79 -8.30
CA ASP A 99 17.19 4.59 -8.36
C ASP A 99 17.95 5.91 -8.60
N ARG A 100 17.41 6.81 -9.44
CA ARG A 100 17.97 8.16 -9.64
C ARG A 100 17.89 9.00 -8.37
N GLU A 101 16.72 9.04 -7.72
CA GLU A 101 16.57 9.74 -6.44
C GLU A 101 17.56 9.21 -5.40
N LEU A 102 17.70 7.89 -5.28
CA LEU A 102 18.65 7.27 -4.35
C LEU A 102 20.10 7.60 -4.70
N ALA A 103 20.45 7.64 -5.99
CA ALA A 103 21.79 8.04 -6.42
C ALA A 103 22.07 9.51 -6.07
N GLU A 104 21.13 10.41 -6.32
CA GLU A 104 21.23 11.83 -5.96
C GLU A 104 21.39 12.01 -4.44
N LEU A 105 20.56 11.33 -3.65
CA LEU A 105 20.65 11.37 -2.19
C LEU A 105 21.98 10.82 -1.69
N ARG A 106 22.49 9.73 -2.28
CA ARG A 106 23.82 9.18 -1.94
C ARG A 106 24.93 10.18 -2.23
N VAL A 107 24.87 10.90 -3.34
CA VAL A 107 25.83 11.96 -3.67
C VAL A 107 25.73 13.12 -2.67
N GLN A 108 24.52 13.54 -2.30
CA GLN A 108 24.31 14.58 -1.30
C GLN A 108 24.88 14.18 0.06
N VAL A 109 24.60 12.95 0.52
CA VAL A 109 25.16 12.41 1.77
C VAL A 109 26.68 12.41 1.69
N ALA A 110 27.28 11.86 0.63
CA ALA A 110 28.73 11.84 0.48
C ALA A 110 29.35 13.25 0.55
N THR A 111 28.70 14.23 -0.10
CA THR A 111 29.15 15.63 -0.11
C THR A 111 29.08 16.26 1.29
N LEU A 112 27.97 16.07 1.99
CA LEU A 112 27.79 16.58 3.35
C LEU A 112 28.79 15.93 4.32
N THR A 113 29.00 14.62 4.19
CA THR A 113 29.94 13.87 5.04
C THR A 113 31.37 14.37 4.81
N ALA A 114 31.77 14.59 3.55
CA ALA A 114 33.08 15.17 3.23
C ALA A 114 33.24 16.60 3.78
N ARG A 115 32.19 17.42 3.72
CA ARG A 115 32.19 18.78 4.29
C ARG A 115 32.33 18.76 5.81
N LEU A 116 31.67 17.83 6.50
CA LEU A 116 31.83 17.65 7.95
C LEU A 116 33.26 17.25 8.29
N ALA A 117 33.82 16.25 7.58
CA ALA A 117 35.22 15.85 7.77
C ALA A 117 36.21 17.00 7.56
N GLN A 118 35.96 17.88 6.58
CA GLN A 118 36.78 19.10 6.37
C GLN A 118 36.69 20.09 7.53
N LEU A 119 35.51 20.28 8.11
CA LEU A 119 35.31 21.16 9.26
C LEU A 119 35.94 20.60 10.52
N GLU A 120 35.86 19.28 10.73
CA GLU A 120 36.50 18.56 11.83
C GLU A 120 38.02 18.54 11.71
N ALA A 121 38.55 18.37 10.49
CA ALA A 121 39.98 18.38 10.21
C ALA A 121 40.60 19.78 10.22
N ARG A 122 39.78 20.86 10.27
CA ARG A 122 40.30 22.23 10.30
C ARG A 122 41.07 22.43 11.61
N PRO A 123 42.42 22.58 11.56
CA PRO A 123 43.20 22.71 12.76
C PRO A 123 42.78 23.98 13.51
N VAL A 124 42.44 23.83 14.79
CA VAL A 124 42.26 24.97 15.69
C VAL A 124 43.64 25.62 15.83
N PRO A 125 43.82 26.89 15.41
CA PRO A 125 45.12 27.53 15.55
C PRO A 125 45.50 27.53 17.04
N PRO A 126 46.80 27.30 17.37
CA PRO A 126 47.24 27.37 18.75
C PRO A 126 46.85 28.74 19.29
N ARG A 127 46.07 28.75 20.38
CA ARG A 127 45.75 29.99 21.09
C ARG A 127 47.08 30.60 21.50
N GLU A 128 47.48 31.69 20.84
CA GLU A 128 48.57 32.53 21.32
C GLU A 128 48.23 32.90 22.76
N ARG A 129 48.92 32.26 23.72
CA ARG A 129 48.99 32.78 25.08
C ARG A 129 49.77 34.08 24.94
N THR A 130 49.05 35.18 24.83
CA THR A 130 49.65 36.51 24.87
C THR A 130 50.52 36.58 26.12
N ALA A 131 51.81 36.84 25.94
CA ALA A 131 52.75 37.11 27.01
C ALA A 131 52.19 38.18 27.98
N PRO A 132 52.60 38.20 29.26
CA PRO A 132 52.16 39.21 30.20
C PRO A 132 52.48 40.59 29.61
N ARG A 133 51.42 41.34 29.31
CA ARG A 133 51.52 42.65 28.67
C ARG A 133 52.03 43.63 29.71
N ASP A 134 53.18 44.25 29.45
CA ASP A 134 53.74 45.33 30.26
C ASP A 134 52.65 46.38 30.55
N GLU A 135 52.44 46.69 31.83
CA GLU A 135 51.38 47.55 32.36
C GLU A 135 51.47 49.02 31.87
N ASP A 136 52.56 49.40 31.21
CA ASP A 136 52.85 50.79 30.85
C ASP A 136 52.33 51.22 29.45
N ALA A 137 51.77 50.31 28.66
CA ALA A 137 51.31 50.63 27.29
C ALA A 137 49.90 51.25 27.21
N ILE A 138 49.18 51.44 28.33
CA ILE A 138 47.83 52.04 28.35
C ILE A 138 47.88 53.54 28.70
N ARG A 139 48.77 54.30 28.06
CA ARG A 139 48.77 55.78 28.16
C ARG A 139 48.57 56.52 26.84
N ALA A 140 48.46 55.83 25.70
CA ALA A 140 48.30 56.46 24.40
C ALA A 140 46.99 56.11 23.65
N PHE A 141 46.10 55.30 24.26
CA PHE A 141 44.75 55.07 23.74
C PHE A 141 43.76 55.06 24.89
N GLY A 142 43.14 56.22 25.16
CA GLY A 142 41.96 56.35 26.03
C GLY A 142 42.20 55.96 27.49
N GLY A 143 42.55 56.94 28.31
CA GLY A 143 42.42 56.83 29.77
C GLY A 143 40.95 56.65 30.17
N PHE A 144 40.50 55.41 30.27
CA PHE A 144 39.22 55.03 30.90
C PHE A 144 39.41 54.69 32.38
N GLY A 145 40.24 55.46 33.06
CA GLY A 145 40.36 55.47 34.51
C GLY A 145 40.25 56.92 34.96
N VAL A 146 39.18 57.24 35.69
CA VAL A 146 38.90 58.54 36.31
C VAL A 146 38.28 59.60 35.39
N ALA A 147 37.03 59.39 34.95
CA ALA A 147 36.07 60.46 34.70
C ALA A 147 34.65 59.89 34.51
N LEU A 148 34.13 59.19 35.52
CA LEU A 148 32.69 59.14 35.73
C LEU A 148 32.32 60.38 36.54
N ASP A 149 32.40 61.55 35.91
CA ASP A 149 31.49 62.63 36.27
C ASP A 149 31.38 63.66 35.15
N THR A 150 30.14 64.08 34.91
CA THR A 150 29.71 65.23 34.12
C THR A 150 29.66 65.13 32.57
N SER A 151 28.41 65.10 32.10
CA SER A 151 27.88 65.91 30.98
C SER A 151 28.30 65.66 29.52
N ARG A 152 27.30 65.13 28.79
CA ARG A 152 26.77 65.59 27.50
C ARG A 152 27.70 65.63 26.27
N SER A 153 27.29 64.80 25.31
CA SER A 153 27.44 64.90 23.85
C SER A 153 28.68 64.29 23.19
N GLY A 154 28.44 63.44 22.19
CA GLY A 154 29.46 62.90 21.28
C GLY A 154 29.15 61.45 20.88
N GLY A 155 28.71 61.23 19.64
CA GLY A 155 28.11 59.98 19.17
C GLY A 155 29.01 58.74 19.27
N ARG A 156 28.41 57.63 19.74
CA ARG A 156 29.03 56.30 19.66
C ARG A 156 29.07 55.88 18.19
N ALA A 157 30.26 55.65 17.66
CA ALA A 157 30.43 54.99 16.37
C ALA A 157 29.91 53.55 16.49
N THR A 158 28.65 53.34 16.11
CA THR A 158 28.04 52.03 16.01
C THR A 158 28.66 51.32 14.81
N SER A 159 29.68 50.49 15.05
CA SER A 159 30.17 49.58 14.00
C SER A 159 29.07 48.55 13.71
N PRO A 160 28.81 48.21 12.43
CA PRO A 160 27.80 47.22 12.05
C PRO A 160 28.02 45.84 12.71
N PHE A 161 29.26 45.54 13.13
CA PHE A 161 29.59 44.30 13.83
C PHE A 161 29.24 44.31 15.33
N SER A 162 29.05 45.48 15.94
CA SER A 162 28.68 45.60 17.37
C SER A 162 27.24 45.16 17.62
N ALA A 163 26.33 45.42 16.66
CA ALA A 163 24.94 44.97 16.75
C ALA A 163 24.82 43.45 16.66
N LEU A 164 25.62 42.81 15.79
CA LEU A 164 25.61 41.36 15.62
C LEU A 164 26.15 40.61 16.85
N ARG A 165 27.13 41.20 17.56
CA ARG A 165 27.73 40.58 18.75
C ARG A 165 26.84 40.70 19.99
N ALA A 166 25.97 41.71 20.04
CA ALA A 166 25.00 41.91 21.13
C ALA A 166 23.68 41.15 20.91
N GLY A 167 23.27 40.91 19.65
CA GLY A 167 21.99 40.26 19.31
C GLY A 167 21.98 38.73 19.30
N GLY A 168 23.14 38.06 19.42
CA GLY A 168 23.26 36.60 19.25
C GLY A 168 22.82 35.74 20.44
N ARG A 169 22.14 36.29 21.45
CA ARG A 169 21.70 35.54 22.64
C ARG A 169 20.34 35.99 23.11
N THR A 170 19.29 35.55 22.40
CA THR A 170 18.02 35.02 22.95
C THR A 170 17.00 34.96 21.83
N GLU A 171 16.96 33.86 21.10
CA GLU A 171 15.68 33.34 20.60
C GLU A 171 15.64 31.87 20.99
N VAL A 172 15.08 31.63 22.17
CA VAL A 172 14.43 30.35 22.48
C VAL A 172 13.32 30.24 21.44
N VAL A 173 13.43 29.25 20.55
CA VAL A 173 12.34 28.90 19.65
C VAL A 173 11.23 28.33 20.51
N GLU A 174 10.25 29.15 20.90
CA GLU A 174 8.94 28.65 21.28
C GLU A 174 8.25 28.16 20.00
N LEU A 175 8.15 26.83 19.85
CA LEU A 175 7.23 26.24 18.89
C LEU A 175 5.80 26.56 19.34
N GLY A 176 5.23 27.61 18.76
CA GLY A 176 3.82 27.95 18.90
C GLY A 176 2.91 26.90 18.22
N ASP A 177 1.84 26.56 18.93
CA ASP A 177 0.79 25.57 18.64
C ASP A 177 -0.08 25.85 17.40
N GLU A 178 0.49 26.20 16.25
CA GLU A 178 -0.32 26.51 15.04
C GLU A 178 0.19 25.81 13.79
N TRP A 179 -0.06 24.49 13.78
CA TRP A 179 -0.26 23.70 12.57
C TRP A 179 -1.58 24.11 11.90
N PRO A 180 -1.61 24.53 10.63
CA PRO A 180 -2.26 23.70 9.60
C PRO A 180 -1.65 23.91 8.18
N LEU A 181 -1.75 23.00 7.20
CA LEU A 181 -2.92 22.76 6.33
C LEU A 181 -2.56 21.58 5.41
N ARG A 182 -3.22 20.44 5.57
CA ARG A 182 -4.28 19.90 4.69
C ARG A 182 -3.87 19.71 3.22
N TRP A 183 -3.65 18.44 2.89
CA TRP A 183 -3.69 17.93 1.52
C TRP A 183 -5.16 17.85 1.07
N SER A 184 -5.46 18.43 -0.08
CA SER A 184 -6.58 18.07 -0.96
C SER A 184 -6.10 18.19 -2.40
#